data_AF-A0A8T3NSV6-F1
#
_entry.id   AF-A0A8T3NSV6-F1
#
_cell.length_a   1.000
_cell.length_b   1.000
_cell.length_c   1.000
_cell.angle_alpha   90.00
_cell.angle_beta   90.00
_cell.angle_gamma   90.00
#
_symmetry.space_group_name_H-M   'P 1'
#
loop_
_entity.id
_entity.type
_entity.pdbx_description
1 polymer ?
#
loop_
_entity_poly.entity_id
_entity_poly.type
_entity_poly.pdbx_seq_one_letter_code
_entity_poly.pdbx_strand_id
1 'polypeptide(L)'
;GLTAVVIIATYLTFFPVTIATMRGLTSSDPRAIELMRSYAASRWQIYRKVRLPASVPYLFTALKIAATGSIVGAIIGEGPGGVPQGLGRAIDNFNQQYITGPEKLWATILIAALLGIVFYLIIQAAEVVTLHRRRAARRA
;
A
#
# COMPACT_ATOMS: atom_id res chain seq x y z
N GLY A 1 -13.58 5.93 -18.37
CA GLY A 1 -14.60 5.72 -17.32
C GLY A 1 -13.97 5.17 -16.06
N LEU A 2 -14.76 4.99 -14.99
CA LEU A 2 -14.30 4.55 -13.66
C LEU A 2 -13.46 3.26 -13.71
N THR A 3 -13.86 2.29 -14.54
CA THR A 3 -13.14 1.02 -14.73
C THR A 3 -11.69 1.22 -15.18
N ALA A 4 -11.43 2.15 -16.10
CA ALA A 4 -10.08 2.45 -16.57
C ALA A 4 -9.20 3.05 -15.45
N VAL A 5 -9.76 3.96 -14.65
CA VAL A 5 -9.06 4.57 -13.50
C VAL A 5 -8.69 3.50 -12.47
N VAL A 6 -9.62 2.60 -12.15
CA VAL A 6 -9.37 1.49 -11.22
C VAL A 6 -8.29 0.55 -11.76
N ILE A 7 -8.32 0.21 -13.05
CA ILE A 7 -7.31 -0.66 -13.68
C ILE A 7 -5.92 -0.01 -13.62
N ILE A 8 -5.81 1.27 -14.00
CA ILE A 8 -4.53 2.00 -13.99
C ILE A 8 -4.00 2.11 -12.55
N ALA A 9 -4.85 2.48 -11.59
CA ALA A 9 -4.46 2.56 -10.18
C ALA A 9 -4.02 1.19 -9.62
N THR A 10 -4.72 0.11 -10.00
CA THR A 10 -4.35 -1.26 -9.61
C THR A 10 -3.00 -1.64 -10.21
N TYR A 11 -2.76 -1.32 -11.48
CA TYR A 11 -1.49 -1.62 -12.13
C TYR A 11 -0.32 -0.85 -11.50
N LEU A 12 -0.50 0.45 -11.25
CA LEU A 12 0.51 1.31 -10.61
C LEU A 12 0.87 0.85 -9.19
N THR A 13 -0.06 0.24 -8.48
CA THR A 13 0.17 -0.28 -7.12
C THR A 13 0.68 -1.70 -7.09
N PHE A 14 0.28 -2.55 -8.03
CA PHE A 14 0.63 -3.97 -8.05
C PHE A 14 2.13 -4.23 -8.24
N PHE A 15 2.79 -3.56 -9.19
CA PHE A 15 4.20 -3.82 -9.49
C PHE A 15 5.14 -3.45 -8.33
N PRO A 16 5.06 -2.24 -7.74
CA PRO A 16 5.92 -1.88 -6.61
C PRO A 16 5.72 -2.81 -5.41
N VAL A 17 4.47 -3.19 -5.11
CA VAL A 17 4.14 -4.12 -4.02
C VAL A 17 4.74 -5.49 -4.27
N THR A 18 4.61 -6.00 -5.49
CA THR A 18 5.15 -7.31 -5.87
C THR A 18 6.68 -7.31 -5.77
N ILE A 19 7.35 -6.31 -6.32
CA ILE A 19 8.82 -6.19 -6.27
C ILE A 19 9.32 -6.07 -4.83
N ALA A 20 8.67 -5.25 -4.00
CA ALA A 20 9.05 -5.10 -2.60
C ALA A 20 8.85 -6.40 -1.80
N THR A 21 7.77 -7.14 -2.09
CA THR A 21 7.51 -8.44 -1.47
C THR A 21 8.55 -9.47 -1.89
N MET A 22 8.93 -9.50 -3.17
CA MET A 22 10.01 -10.37 -3.67
C MET A 22 11.34 -10.05 -3.00
N ARG A 23 11.67 -8.76 -2.83
CA ARG A 23 12.86 -8.33 -2.06
C ARG A 23 12.80 -8.78 -0.60
N GLY A 24 11.62 -8.73 0.02
CA GLY A 24 11.42 -9.24 1.39
C GLY A 24 11.58 -10.76 1.51
N LEU A 25 11.29 -11.52 0.47
CA LEU A 25 11.48 -12.98 0.46
C LEU A 25 12.96 -13.38 0.37
N THR A 26 13.81 -12.50 -0.15
CA THR A 26 15.27 -12.71 -0.27
C THR A 26 16.06 -12.02 0.84
N SER A 27 15.45 -11.15 1.65
CA SER A 27 16.10 -10.41 2.74
C SER A 27 16.27 -11.21 4.05
N SER A 28 15.98 -12.51 4.04
CA SER A 28 16.12 -13.36 5.23
C SER A 28 17.57 -13.48 5.69
N ASP A 29 17.81 -13.38 7.00
CA ASP A 29 19.13 -13.53 7.63
C ASP A 29 19.79 -14.86 7.23
N PRO A 30 20.99 -14.83 6.62
CA PRO A 30 21.76 -16.03 6.30
C PRO A 30 21.95 -16.98 7.49
N ARG A 31 22.14 -16.44 8.72
CA ARG A 31 22.33 -17.25 9.93
C ARG A 31 21.11 -18.08 10.28
N ALA A 32 19.91 -17.52 10.10
CA ALA A 32 18.66 -18.24 10.32
C ALA A 32 18.46 -19.39 9.31
N ILE A 33 18.97 -19.23 8.09
CA ILE A 33 18.94 -20.27 7.06
C ILE A 33 19.97 -21.36 7.38
N GLU A 34 21.17 -21.00 7.78
CA GLU A 34 22.23 -21.94 8.17
C GLU A 34 21.80 -22.80 9.36
N LEU A 35 21.16 -22.20 10.37
CA LEU A 35 20.59 -22.93 11.50
C LEU A 35 19.51 -23.93 11.06
N MET A 36 18.60 -23.53 10.18
CA MET A 36 17.60 -24.46 9.66
C MET A 36 18.22 -25.59 8.84
N ARG A 37 19.31 -25.31 8.11
CA ARG A 37 20.06 -26.34 7.37
C ARG A 37 20.78 -27.31 8.29
N SER A 38 21.33 -26.86 9.43
CA SER A 38 21.95 -27.76 10.41
C SER A 38 20.93 -28.70 11.06
N TYR A 39 19.67 -28.27 11.20
CA TYR A 39 18.53 -29.12 11.59
C TYR A 39 17.95 -29.99 10.46
N ALA A 40 18.65 -30.13 9.32
CA ALA A 40 18.19 -30.88 8.15
C ALA A 40 16.79 -30.44 7.63
N ALA A 41 16.42 -29.16 7.81
CA ALA A 41 15.13 -28.67 7.37
C ALA A 41 15.01 -28.63 5.85
N SER A 42 13.84 -28.99 5.32
CA SER A 42 13.54 -28.97 3.90
C SER A 42 13.42 -27.55 3.35
N ARG A 43 13.60 -27.38 2.03
CA ARG A 43 13.47 -26.08 1.35
C ARG A 43 12.11 -25.41 1.63
N TRP A 44 11.05 -26.21 1.74
CA TRP A 44 9.71 -25.72 2.03
C TRP A 44 9.56 -25.23 3.48
N GLN A 45 10.23 -25.88 4.43
CA GLN A 45 10.28 -25.43 5.83
C GLN A 45 11.04 -24.11 5.95
N ILE A 46 12.17 -23.95 5.27
CA ILE A 46 12.93 -22.69 5.23
C ILE A 46 12.07 -21.57 4.62
N TYR A 47 11.38 -21.85 3.51
CA TYR A 47 10.50 -20.88 2.87
C TYR A 47 9.38 -20.41 3.82
N ARG A 48 8.61 -21.34 4.40
CA ARG A 48 7.46 -21.01 5.26
C ARG A 48 7.84 -20.44 6.63
N LYS A 49 8.96 -20.87 7.23
CA LYS A 49 9.34 -20.47 8.61
C LYS A 49 10.31 -19.30 8.67
N VAL A 50 11.11 -19.07 7.63
CA VAL A 50 12.15 -18.02 7.62
C VAL A 50 11.81 -16.94 6.59
N ARG A 51 11.67 -17.30 5.31
CA ARG A 51 11.51 -16.32 4.22
C ARG A 51 10.16 -15.62 4.23
N LEU A 52 9.07 -16.38 4.33
CA LEU A 52 7.70 -15.85 4.31
C LEU A 52 7.40 -14.97 5.54
N PRO A 53 7.90 -15.29 6.75
CA PRO A 53 7.75 -14.38 7.88
C PRO A 53 8.60 -13.11 7.76
N ALA A 54 9.81 -13.22 7.21
CA ALA A 54 10.72 -12.10 6.99
C ALA A 54 10.19 -11.09 5.94
N SER A 55 9.42 -11.54 4.95
CA SER A 55 8.87 -10.66 3.91
C SER A 55 7.65 -9.84 4.33
N VAL A 56 6.96 -10.22 5.41
CA VAL A 56 5.71 -9.54 5.81
C VAL A 56 5.87 -8.05 6.14
N PRO A 57 6.89 -7.61 6.92
CA PRO A 57 7.13 -6.17 7.11
C PRO A 57 7.38 -5.42 5.81
N TYR A 58 8.07 -6.06 4.84
CA TYR A 58 8.33 -5.49 3.52
C TYR A 58 7.03 -5.36 2.71
N LEU A 59 6.16 -6.36 2.75
CA LEU A 59 4.84 -6.32 2.14
C LEU A 59 4.02 -5.16 2.71
N PHE A 60 3.92 -5.02 4.03
CA PHE A 60 3.15 -3.94 4.65
C PHE A 60 3.73 -2.55 4.35
N THR A 61 5.06 -2.42 4.38
CA THR A 61 5.74 -1.17 3.98
C THR A 61 5.38 -0.79 2.55
N ALA A 62 5.40 -1.76 1.63
CA ALA A 62 5.05 -1.53 0.23
C ALA A 62 3.56 -1.21 0.05
N LEU A 63 2.68 -1.90 0.77
CA LEU A 63 1.24 -1.65 0.74
C LEU A 63 0.91 -0.23 1.21
N LYS A 64 1.58 0.29 2.24
CA LYS A 64 1.40 1.68 2.70
C LYS A 64 1.70 2.69 1.60
N ILE A 65 2.85 2.54 0.94
CA ILE A 65 3.28 3.43 -0.15
C ILE A 65 2.33 3.30 -1.34
N ALA A 66 1.95 2.07 -1.69
CA ALA A 66 1.06 1.80 -2.80
C ALA A 66 -0.35 2.35 -2.56
N ALA A 67 -0.90 2.22 -1.35
CA ALA A 67 -2.22 2.75 -1.04
C ALA A 67 -2.28 4.28 -1.15
N THR A 68 -1.28 4.99 -0.62
CA THR A 68 -1.20 6.44 -0.79
C THR A 68 -1.00 6.82 -2.27
N GLY A 69 -0.17 6.07 -2.99
CA GLY A 69 0.06 6.27 -4.42
C GLY A 69 -1.18 5.99 -5.28
N SER A 70 -2.02 5.03 -4.89
CA SER A 70 -3.27 4.68 -5.57
C SER A 70 -4.25 5.86 -5.59
N ILE A 71 -4.33 6.59 -4.48
CA ILE A 71 -5.24 7.74 -4.34
C ILE A 71 -4.79 8.86 -5.27
N VAL A 72 -3.48 9.14 -5.29
CA VAL A 72 -2.90 10.13 -6.21
C VAL A 72 -3.14 9.70 -7.67
N GLY A 73 -2.89 8.42 -7.99
CA GLY A 73 -3.15 7.87 -9.33
C GLY A 73 -4.61 7.93 -9.73
N ALA A 74 -5.54 7.70 -8.79
CA ALA A 74 -6.98 7.81 -9.03
C ALA A 74 -7.39 9.27 -9.29
N ILE A 75 -6.94 10.21 -8.46
CA ILE A 75 -7.21 11.66 -8.63
C ILE A 75 -6.71 12.13 -10.01
N ILE A 76 -5.49 11.76 -10.40
CA ILE A 76 -4.93 12.12 -11.71
C ILE A 76 -5.69 11.41 -12.85
N GLY A 77 -6.08 10.14 -12.66
CA GLY A 77 -6.76 9.34 -13.66
C GLY A 77 -8.21 9.73 -13.90
N GLU A 78 -8.90 10.29 -12.90
CA GLU A 78 -10.30 10.71 -12.99
C GLU A 78 -10.53 11.82 -14.03
N GLY A 79 -9.57 12.74 -14.20
CA GLY A 79 -9.65 13.84 -15.14
C GLY A 79 -9.73 13.35 -16.60
N PRO A 80 -8.67 12.77 -17.16
CA PRO A 80 -8.69 12.22 -18.53
C PRO A 80 -9.66 11.04 -18.69
N GLY A 81 -9.95 10.34 -17.60
CA GLY A 81 -10.82 9.16 -17.58
C GLY A 81 -12.30 9.47 -17.84
N GLY A 82 -12.71 10.74 -17.97
CA GLY A 82 -14.09 11.12 -18.25
C GLY A 82 -15.06 10.68 -17.15
N VAL A 83 -14.58 10.61 -15.90
CA VAL A 83 -15.42 10.23 -14.76
C VAL A 83 -16.27 11.44 -14.37
N PRO A 84 -17.62 11.34 -14.38
CA PRO A 84 -18.48 12.50 -14.15
C PRO A 84 -18.42 13.03 -12.71
N GLN A 85 -18.03 12.18 -11.75
CA GLN A 85 -17.96 12.51 -10.33
C GLN A 85 -16.74 11.83 -9.70
N GLY A 86 -15.98 12.55 -8.88
CA GLY A 86 -14.75 12.05 -8.27
C GLY A 86 -13.98 13.17 -7.56
N LEU A 87 -13.02 12.81 -6.72
CA LEU A 87 -12.20 13.78 -5.98
C LEU A 87 -11.35 14.64 -6.93
N GLY A 88 -10.75 14.05 -7.96
CA GLY A 88 -10.01 14.78 -8.99
C GLY A 88 -10.91 15.69 -9.81
N ARG A 89 -12.10 15.21 -10.17
CA ARG A 89 -13.10 16.03 -10.88
C ARG A 89 -13.60 17.21 -10.03
N ALA A 90 -13.78 17.00 -8.72
CA ALA A 90 -14.16 18.05 -7.79
C ALA A 90 -13.07 19.12 -7.66
N ILE A 91 -11.79 18.71 -7.60
CA ILE A 91 -10.65 19.63 -7.61
C ILE A 91 -10.65 20.48 -8.87
N ASP A 92 -10.82 19.88 -10.06
CA ASP A 92 -10.86 20.61 -11.32
C ASP A 92 -12.01 21.63 -11.37
N ASN A 93 -13.22 21.21 -10.97
CA ASN A 93 -14.40 22.07 -10.98
C ASN A 93 -14.25 23.26 -10.02
N PHE A 94 -13.74 23.03 -8.81
CA PHE A 94 -13.51 24.12 -7.85
C PHE A 94 -12.32 25.00 -8.22
N ASN A 95 -11.32 24.45 -8.91
CA ASN A 95 -10.23 25.24 -9.47
C ASN A 95 -10.73 26.21 -10.56
N GLN A 96 -11.71 25.80 -11.38
CA GLN A 96 -12.36 26.71 -12.34
C GLN A 96 -13.18 27.80 -11.65
N GLN A 97 -13.72 27.53 -10.47
CA GLN A 97 -14.49 28.47 -9.64
C GLN A 97 -13.63 29.21 -8.60
N TYR A 98 -12.31 29.23 -8.77
CA TYR A 98 -11.39 29.78 -7.78
C TYR A 98 -11.67 31.24 -7.40
N ILE A 99 -12.15 32.04 -8.35
CA ILE A 99 -12.47 33.47 -8.13
C ILE A 99 -13.72 33.62 -7.24
N THR A 100 -14.67 32.69 -7.29
CA THR A 100 -15.98 32.82 -6.63
C THR A 100 -16.10 32.03 -5.33
N GLY A 101 -15.17 31.13 -5.03
CA GLY A 101 -15.19 30.32 -3.81
C GLY A 101 -13.92 29.50 -3.59
N PRO A 102 -12.76 30.13 -3.33
CA PRO A 102 -11.47 29.45 -3.15
C PRO A 102 -11.48 28.47 -1.96
N GLU A 103 -12.34 28.69 -0.96
CA GLU A 103 -12.48 27.83 0.21
C GLU A 103 -12.86 26.38 -0.15
N LYS A 104 -13.65 26.18 -1.21
CA LYS A 104 -14.10 24.85 -1.64
C LYS A 104 -12.98 24.01 -2.24
N LEU A 105 -12.06 24.66 -2.96
CA LEU A 105 -10.87 24.00 -3.52
C LEU A 105 -10.00 23.48 -2.39
N TRP A 106 -9.65 24.34 -1.43
CA TRP A 106 -8.82 23.97 -0.29
C TRP A 106 -9.48 22.92 0.61
N ALA A 107 -10.80 23.02 0.85
CA ALA A 107 -11.54 22.00 1.57
C ALA A 107 -11.45 20.63 0.88
N THR A 108 -11.55 20.58 -0.45
CA THR A 108 -11.46 19.34 -1.22
C THR A 108 -10.05 18.74 -1.15
N ILE A 109 -9.01 19.57 -1.23
CA ILE A 109 -7.61 19.14 -1.06
C ILE A 109 -7.38 18.57 0.34
N LEU A 110 -7.90 19.23 1.39
CA LEU A 110 -7.81 18.74 2.76
C LEU A 110 -8.52 17.39 2.94
N ILE A 111 -9.70 17.22 2.35
CA ILE A 111 -10.43 15.95 2.36
C ILE A 111 -9.63 14.85 1.65
N ALA A 112 -9.03 15.14 0.49
CA ALA A 112 -8.19 14.20 -0.22
C ALA A 112 -6.95 13.78 0.60
N ALA A 113 -6.30 14.73 1.27
CA ALA A 113 -5.18 14.47 2.16
C ALA A 113 -5.59 13.61 3.36
N LEU A 114 -6.70 13.93 4.01
CA LEU A 114 -7.24 13.17 5.13
C LEU A 114 -7.56 11.74 4.73
N LEU A 115 -8.15 11.55 3.55
CA LEU A 115 -8.45 10.21 3.01
C LEU A 115 -7.17 9.41 2.80
N GLY A 116 -6.11 10.02 2.27
CA GLY A 116 -4.78 9.41 2.18
C GLY A 116 -4.22 8.96 3.53
N ILE A 117 -4.32 9.81 4.54
CA ILE A 117 -3.88 9.51 5.91
C ILE A 117 -4.68 8.35 6.49
N VAL A 118 -6.01 8.34 6.34
CA VAL A 118 -6.89 7.27 6.84
C VAL A 118 -6.51 5.92 6.22
N PHE A 119 -6.32 5.86 4.91
CA PHE A 119 -5.89 4.63 4.24
C PHE A 119 -4.52 4.15 4.72
N TYR A 120 -3.56 5.05 4.88
CA TYR A 120 -2.25 4.72 5.44
C TYR A 120 -2.37 4.15 6.86
N LEU A 121 -3.17 4.78 7.72
CA LEU A 121 -3.38 4.35 9.11
C LEU A 121 -4.08 2.99 9.20
N ILE A 122 -5.03 2.70 8.30
CA ILE A 122 -5.67 1.38 8.22
C ILE A 122 -4.62 0.29 7.95
N ILE A 123 -3.71 0.52 7.00
CA ILE A 123 -2.66 -0.44 6.67
C ILE A 123 -1.63 -0.55 7.81
N GLN A 124 -1.31 0.56 8.46
CA GLN A 124 -0.44 0.57 9.63
C GLN A 124 -1.06 -0.22 10.80
N ALA A 125 -2.36 -0.06 11.06
CA ALA A 125 -3.04 -0.82 12.09
C ALA A 125 -3.04 -2.32 11.76
N ALA A 126 -3.30 -2.68 10.50
CA ALA A 126 -3.23 -4.06 10.03
C ALA A 126 -1.81 -4.66 10.18
N GLU A 127 -0.75 -3.88 9.90
CA GLU A 127 0.63 -4.30 10.11
C GLU A 127 0.91 -4.57 11.59
N VAL A 128 0.55 -3.64 12.47
CA VAL A 128 0.80 -3.76 13.92
C VAL A 128 0.07 -4.99 14.47
N VAL A 129 -1.19 -5.20 14.13
CA VAL A 129 -1.97 -6.37 14.57
C VAL A 129 -1.32 -7.67 14.09
N THR A 130 -0.87 -7.71 12.83
CA THR A 130 -0.26 -8.90 12.24
C THR A 130 1.10 -9.22 12.85
N LEU A 131 1.93 -8.21 13.10
CA LEU A 131 3.24 -8.37 13.72
C LEU A 131 3.14 -8.67 15.22
N HIS A 132 2.15 -8.09 15.93
CA HIS A 132 1.91 -8.33 17.34
C HIS A 132 1.49 -9.79 17.59
N ARG A 133 0.56 -10.32 16.79
CA ARG A 133 0.16 -11.74 16.85
C ARG A 133 1.34 -12.70 16.62
N ARG A 134 2.27 -12.33 15.74
CA ARG A 134 3.49 -13.13 15.47
C ARG A 134 4.50 -13.08 16.62
N ARG A 135 4.65 -11.94 17.30
CA ARG A 135 5.51 -11.82 18.48
C ARG A 135 4.95 -12.62 19.66
N ALA A 136 3.63 -12.60 19.86
CA ALA A 136 2.96 -13.41 20.88
C ALA A 136 3.13 -14.92 20.62
N ALA A 137 2.95 -15.37 19.38
CA ALA A 137 3.11 -16.78 19.01
C ALA A 137 4.57 -17.30 19.04
N ARG A 138 5.58 -16.43 19.13
CA ARG A 138 6.99 -16.82 19.31
C ARG A 138 7.44 -16.91 20.77
N ARG A 139 6.61 -16.43 21.72
CA ARG A 139 6.91 -16.41 23.16
C ARG A 139 6.21 -17.52 23.95
N ALA A 140 5.29 -18.25 23.32
CA ALA A 140 4.64 -19.45 23.86
C ALA A 140 5.29 -20.70 23.27
#